data_AF-A0A7J2V9Z2-F1
#
_entry.id   AF-A0A7J2V9Z2-F1
#
_cell.length_a   1.000
_cell.length_b   1.000
_cell.length_c   1.000
_cell.angle_alpha   90.00
_cell.angle_beta   90.00
_cell.angle_gamma   90.00
#
_symmetry.space_group_name_H-M   'P 1'
#
loop_
_entity.id
_entity.type
_entity.pdbx_description
1 polymer ?
#
loop_
_entity_poly.entity_id
_entity_poly.type
_entity_poly.pdbx_seq_one_letter_code
_entity_poly.pdbx_strand_id
1 'polypeptide(L)'
;MEDINTSCTDKMNILYSVINRISSEKLRVLVNKYIENIVRDESKCTSLEEAPGEILEHHSYPCGLIEHTLSVTLISESIASIIKVVYGINVNIDLVRACAILHDIYKIYEFEFKNGKITRCSSYYPHDALISSRILIEDGERDLAKCIIEVHGYYDYTSIESLLVGLADQYDARFHETIQSKIFNMLEATESQSIEKLYGYLKKGKWRDKKELENIMKTLIKNPLR
;
A
#
# COMPACT_ATOMS: atom_id res chain seq x y z
N MET A 1 -11.25 -11.09 -20.20
CA MET A 1 -10.36 -11.20 -19.04
C MET A 1 -8.97 -11.28 -19.61
N GLU A 2 -8.30 -10.14 -19.73
CA GLU A 2 -6.88 -10.10 -20.10
C GLU A 2 -6.05 -10.60 -18.91
N ASP A 3 -4.98 -11.34 -19.19
CA ASP A 3 -4.02 -11.82 -18.22
C ASP A 3 -3.36 -10.64 -17.49
N ILE A 4 -3.82 -10.33 -16.28
CA ILE A 4 -3.24 -9.30 -15.41
C ILE A 4 -1.98 -9.88 -14.76
N ASN A 5 -0.94 -10.08 -15.58
CA ASN A 5 0.42 -10.01 -15.07
C ASN A 5 0.96 -8.61 -15.39
N THR A 6 0.26 -7.60 -14.89
CA THR A 6 0.59 -6.19 -15.11
C THR A 6 1.89 -5.86 -14.39
N SER A 7 2.80 -5.19 -15.09
CA SER A 7 4.08 -4.72 -14.56
C SER A 7 3.87 -3.68 -13.45
N CYS A 8 4.95 -3.27 -12.78
CA CYS A 8 4.88 -2.16 -11.83
C CYS A 8 4.39 -0.86 -12.49
N THR A 9 4.92 -0.60 -13.69
CA THR A 9 4.55 0.53 -14.53
C THR A 9 3.07 0.57 -14.87
N ASP A 10 2.48 -0.58 -15.20
CA ASP A 10 1.06 -0.66 -15.51
C ASP A 10 0.18 -0.29 -14.31
N LYS A 11 0.58 -0.68 -13.10
CA LYS A 11 -0.14 -0.31 -11.88
C LYS A 11 -0.01 1.16 -11.55
N MET A 12 1.17 1.74 -11.80
CA MET A 12 1.35 3.17 -11.69
C MET A 12 0.46 3.93 -12.69
N ASN A 13 0.32 3.44 -13.92
CA ASN A 13 -0.61 4.01 -14.91
C ASN A 13 -2.07 3.93 -14.45
N ILE A 14 -2.48 2.81 -13.84
CA ILE A 14 -3.81 2.69 -13.25
C ILE A 14 -3.94 3.70 -12.09
N LEU A 15 -2.95 3.83 -11.21
CA LEU A 15 -2.98 4.80 -10.11
C LEU A 15 -3.16 6.24 -10.63
N TYR A 16 -2.43 6.64 -11.69
CA TYR A 16 -2.65 7.93 -12.36
C TYR A 16 -4.06 8.08 -12.92
N SER A 17 -4.64 7.01 -13.48
CA SER A 17 -6.04 7.03 -13.91
C SER A 17 -7.00 7.28 -12.73
N VAL A 18 -6.70 6.73 -11.54
CA VAL A 18 -7.51 6.97 -10.34
C VAL A 18 -7.36 8.40 -9.83
N ILE A 19 -6.14 8.95 -9.84
CA ILE A 19 -5.90 10.37 -9.50
C ILE A 19 -6.74 11.28 -10.39
N ASN A 20 -6.83 10.99 -11.69
CA ASN A 20 -7.63 11.76 -12.64
C ASN A 20 -9.14 11.68 -12.39
N ARG A 21 -9.63 10.68 -11.65
CA ARG A 21 -11.05 10.56 -11.24
C ARG A 21 -11.41 11.39 -10.01
N ILE A 22 -10.43 11.93 -9.29
CA ILE A 22 -10.68 12.88 -8.18
C ILE A 22 -11.34 14.13 -8.79
N SER A 23 -12.60 14.41 -8.47
CA SER A 23 -13.36 15.49 -9.10
C SER A 23 -12.96 16.87 -8.56
N SER A 24 -12.73 16.97 -7.25
CA SER A 24 -12.17 18.12 -6.56
C SER A 24 -10.82 18.50 -7.16
N GLU A 25 -10.77 19.61 -7.88
CA GLU A 25 -9.55 20.14 -8.48
C GLU A 25 -8.46 20.37 -7.43
N LYS A 26 -8.85 20.92 -6.27
CA LYS A 26 -7.97 21.17 -5.14
C LYS A 26 -7.26 19.89 -4.68
N LEU A 27 -8.01 18.82 -4.42
CA LEU A 27 -7.44 17.55 -3.97
C LEU A 27 -6.64 16.87 -5.09
N ARG A 28 -7.12 16.92 -6.33
CA ARG A 28 -6.42 16.34 -7.48
C ARG A 28 -5.07 17.00 -7.71
N VAL A 29 -4.99 18.33 -7.66
CA VAL A 29 -3.74 19.08 -7.79
C VAL A 29 -2.79 18.74 -6.64
N LEU A 30 -3.30 18.69 -5.41
CA LEU A 30 -2.48 18.35 -4.24
C LEU A 30 -1.92 16.93 -4.32
N VAL A 31 -2.73 15.93 -4.67
CA VAL A 31 -2.24 14.55 -4.84
C VAL A 31 -1.15 14.48 -5.91
N ASN A 32 -1.35 15.12 -7.06
CA ASN A 32 -0.31 15.20 -8.11
C ASN A 32 0.96 15.90 -7.61
N LYS A 33 0.85 17.01 -6.87
CA LYS A 33 2.00 17.70 -6.26
C LYS A 33 2.84 16.73 -5.42
N TYR A 34 2.22 15.96 -4.53
CA TYR A 34 2.96 15.02 -3.67
C TYR A 34 3.59 13.86 -4.47
N ILE A 35 2.89 13.30 -5.45
CA ILE A 35 3.42 12.25 -6.33
C ILE A 35 4.60 12.77 -7.17
N GLU A 36 4.50 13.96 -7.76
CA GLU A 36 5.60 14.55 -8.53
C GLU A 36 6.80 14.89 -7.66
N ASN A 37 6.56 15.39 -6.44
CA ASN A 37 7.62 15.73 -5.50
C ASN A 37 8.45 14.49 -5.15
N ILE A 38 7.80 13.37 -4.78
CA ILE A 38 8.54 12.15 -4.44
C ILE A 38 9.31 11.57 -5.63
N VAL A 39 8.79 11.71 -6.85
CA VAL A 39 9.50 11.27 -8.06
C VAL A 39 10.79 12.08 -8.26
N ARG A 40 10.75 13.40 -7.99
CA ARG A 40 11.90 14.30 -8.19
C ARG A 40 12.85 14.39 -6.99
N ASP A 41 12.41 14.02 -5.79
CA ASP A 41 13.20 14.18 -4.57
C ASP A 41 14.37 13.19 -4.54
N GLU A 42 15.61 13.69 -4.55
CA GLU A 42 16.83 12.88 -4.49
C GLU A 42 17.17 12.40 -3.07
N SER A 43 16.50 12.92 -2.04
CA SER A 43 16.71 12.53 -0.65
C SER A 43 15.96 11.25 -0.24
N LYS A 44 15.08 10.72 -1.12
CA LYS A 44 14.40 9.43 -0.89
C LYS A 44 15.39 8.29 -0.82
N CYS A 45 15.08 7.28 -0.02
CA CYS A 45 15.94 6.10 0.10
C CYS A 45 15.86 5.20 -1.12
N THR A 46 14.66 5.12 -1.70
CA THR A 46 14.36 4.27 -2.85
C THR A 46 13.38 4.97 -3.77
N SER A 47 13.38 4.62 -5.06
CA SER A 47 12.32 5.05 -5.96
C SER A 47 11.00 4.38 -5.58
N LEU A 48 9.89 4.97 -6.02
CA LEU A 48 8.55 4.44 -5.76
C LEU A 48 8.37 3.03 -6.36
N GLU A 49 8.99 2.76 -7.51
CA GLU A 49 8.94 1.46 -8.19
C GLU A 49 9.70 0.36 -7.47
N GLU A 50 10.78 0.70 -6.74
CA GLU A 50 11.55 -0.27 -5.96
C GLU A 50 11.14 -0.29 -4.48
N ALA A 51 10.20 0.57 -4.07
CA ALA A 51 9.72 0.66 -2.71
C ALA A 51 8.88 -0.58 -2.31
N PRO A 52 9.21 -1.21 -1.16
CA PRO A 52 8.38 -2.25 -0.57
C PRO A 52 7.23 -1.65 0.24
N GLY A 53 6.17 -2.43 0.46
CA GLY A 53 5.06 -2.02 1.32
C GLY A 53 5.40 -2.02 2.80
N GLU A 54 6.16 -3.02 3.27
CA GLU A 54 6.60 -3.13 4.68
C GLU A 54 7.80 -4.10 4.82
N ILE A 55 8.41 -4.19 6.01
CA ILE A 55 9.44 -5.18 6.33
C ILE A 55 8.80 -6.48 6.83
N LEU A 56 8.97 -7.57 6.07
CA LEU A 56 8.54 -8.95 6.40
C LEU A 56 7.02 -9.13 6.56
N GLU A 57 6.23 -8.08 6.47
CA GLU A 57 4.76 -8.09 6.48
C GLU A 57 4.19 -7.98 5.06
N HIS A 58 2.96 -7.51 4.89
CA HIS A 58 2.32 -7.41 3.59
C HIS A 58 3.14 -6.59 2.56
N HIS A 59 3.05 -7.01 1.29
CA HIS A 59 3.74 -6.35 0.17
C HIS A 59 5.26 -6.19 0.36
N SER A 60 5.94 -7.13 1.03
CA SER A 60 7.39 -7.06 1.29
C SER A 60 8.23 -7.42 0.06
N TYR A 61 8.19 -6.63 -1.00
CA TYR A 61 9.04 -6.80 -2.19
C TYR A 61 9.05 -5.50 -3.01
N PRO A 62 10.05 -5.28 -3.88
CA PRO A 62 10.05 -4.13 -4.77
C PRO A 62 8.75 -4.03 -5.59
N CYS A 63 8.20 -2.83 -5.73
CA CYS A 63 6.86 -2.52 -6.26
C CYS A 63 5.68 -2.82 -5.30
N GLY A 64 5.95 -3.39 -4.13
CA GLY A 64 4.91 -3.70 -3.14
C GLY A 64 4.13 -2.47 -2.69
N LEU A 65 4.79 -1.32 -2.54
CA LEU A 65 4.13 -0.08 -2.10
C LEU A 65 3.08 0.43 -3.10
N ILE A 66 3.38 0.39 -4.40
CA ILE A 66 2.44 0.79 -5.47
C ILE A 66 1.25 -0.17 -5.49
N GLU A 67 1.52 -1.47 -5.36
CA GLU A 67 0.49 -2.50 -5.35
C GLU A 67 -0.47 -2.34 -4.18
N HIS A 68 0.08 -2.14 -3.00
CA HIS A 68 -0.67 -1.84 -1.79
C HIS A 68 -1.52 -0.56 -1.95
N THR A 69 -0.89 0.56 -2.31
CA THR A 69 -1.57 1.85 -2.51
C THR A 69 -2.73 1.74 -3.51
N LEU A 70 -2.51 1.08 -4.64
CA LEU A 70 -3.55 0.87 -5.65
C LEU A 70 -4.68 -0.02 -5.12
N SER A 71 -4.34 -1.13 -4.46
CA SER A 71 -5.32 -2.06 -3.89
C SER A 71 -6.20 -1.36 -2.86
N VAL A 72 -5.59 -0.69 -1.87
CA VAL A 72 -6.29 0.08 -0.84
C VAL A 72 -7.21 1.14 -1.46
N THR A 73 -6.74 1.84 -2.49
CA THR A 73 -7.57 2.84 -3.20
C THR A 73 -8.80 2.21 -3.85
N LEU A 74 -8.66 1.09 -4.54
CA LEU A 74 -9.78 0.41 -5.23
C LEU A 74 -10.74 -0.28 -4.26
N ILE A 75 -10.22 -0.87 -3.18
CA ILE A 75 -11.03 -1.43 -2.10
C ILE A 75 -11.84 -0.30 -1.45
N SER A 76 -11.20 0.85 -1.18
CA SER A 76 -11.85 2.02 -0.60
C SER A 76 -13.01 2.52 -1.48
N GLU A 77 -12.82 2.66 -2.79
CA GLU A 77 -13.90 3.02 -3.72
C GLU A 77 -15.06 2.02 -3.66
N SER A 78 -14.74 0.72 -3.57
CA SER A 78 -15.73 -0.35 -3.52
C SER A 78 -16.54 -0.31 -2.22
N ILE A 79 -15.87 -0.14 -1.08
CA ILE A 79 -16.54 0.01 0.22
C ILE A 79 -17.44 1.26 0.22
N ALA A 80 -16.97 2.38 -0.35
CA ALA A 80 -17.75 3.62 -0.40
C ALA A 80 -19.05 3.44 -1.20
N SER A 81 -18.96 2.75 -2.33
CA SER A 81 -20.10 2.38 -3.16
C SER A 81 -21.09 1.48 -2.41
N ILE A 82 -20.60 0.44 -1.74
CA ILE A 82 -21.43 -0.47 -0.93
C ILE A 82 -22.13 0.30 0.19
N ILE A 83 -21.41 1.15 0.92
CA ILE A 83 -21.96 1.95 2.01
C ILE A 83 -23.08 2.87 1.51
N LYS A 84 -22.88 3.49 0.34
CA LYS A 84 -23.90 4.33 -0.26
C LYS A 84 -25.16 3.57 -0.64
N VAL A 85 -25.02 2.39 -1.24
CA VAL A 85 -26.14 1.56 -1.70
C VAL A 85 -26.89 0.91 -0.54
N VAL A 86 -26.16 0.33 0.42
CA VAL A 86 -26.74 -0.47 1.51
C VAL A 86 -27.24 0.42 2.65
N TYR A 87 -26.47 1.43 3.03
CA TYR A 87 -26.78 2.27 4.21
C TYR A 87 -27.26 3.68 3.84
N GLY A 88 -27.22 4.07 2.56
CA GLY A 88 -27.64 5.40 2.12
C GLY A 88 -26.64 6.53 2.43
N ILE A 89 -25.53 6.23 3.10
CA ILE A 89 -24.57 7.22 3.59
C ILE A 89 -23.73 7.76 2.42
N ASN A 90 -23.66 9.08 2.30
CA ASN A 90 -22.77 9.75 1.35
C ASN A 90 -21.38 9.87 1.96
N VAL A 91 -20.36 9.47 1.21
CA VAL A 91 -18.96 9.58 1.56
C VAL A 91 -18.30 10.55 0.58
N ASN A 92 -17.38 11.39 1.06
CA ASN A 92 -16.56 12.21 0.20
C ASN A 92 -15.53 11.33 -0.54
N ILE A 93 -15.91 10.83 -1.72
CA ILE A 93 -15.08 9.91 -2.51
C ILE A 93 -13.74 10.51 -2.95
N ASP A 94 -13.67 11.83 -3.14
CA ASP A 94 -12.44 12.50 -3.52
C ASP A 94 -11.45 12.57 -2.36
N LEU A 95 -11.94 12.79 -1.14
CA LEU A 95 -11.13 12.69 0.08
C LEU A 95 -10.66 11.26 0.32
N VAL A 96 -11.53 10.26 0.13
CA VAL A 96 -11.18 8.83 0.23
C VAL A 96 -10.04 8.48 -0.73
N ARG A 97 -10.17 8.86 -2.02
CA ARG A 97 -9.14 8.62 -3.02
C ARG A 97 -7.83 9.32 -2.66
N ALA A 98 -7.88 10.60 -2.31
CA ALA A 98 -6.68 11.34 -1.95
C ALA A 98 -5.97 10.74 -0.72
N CYS A 99 -6.74 10.36 0.30
CA CYS A 99 -6.23 9.74 1.52
C CYS A 99 -5.60 8.37 1.22
N ALA A 100 -6.33 7.47 0.55
CA ALA A 100 -5.82 6.14 0.18
C ALA A 100 -4.56 6.19 -0.70
N ILE A 101 -4.47 7.13 -1.63
CA ILE A 101 -3.30 7.27 -2.53
C ILE A 101 -2.06 7.76 -1.78
N LEU A 102 -2.24 8.63 -0.78
CA LEU A 102 -1.13 9.31 -0.12
C LEU A 102 -0.71 8.68 1.22
N HIS A 103 -1.57 7.91 1.89
CA HIS A 103 -1.35 7.50 3.28
C HIS A 103 0.01 6.83 3.54
N ASP A 104 0.48 6.01 2.59
CA ASP A 104 1.70 5.20 2.71
C ASP A 104 2.82 5.62 1.75
N ILE A 105 2.57 6.57 0.84
CA ILE A 105 3.49 6.84 -0.28
C ILE A 105 4.86 7.37 0.17
N TYR A 106 4.96 7.84 1.42
CA TYR A 106 6.20 8.31 2.04
C TYR A 106 7.05 7.19 2.64
N LYS A 107 6.61 5.92 2.60
CA LYS A 107 7.45 4.76 2.94
C LYS A 107 8.72 4.66 2.10
N ILE A 108 8.79 5.35 0.95
CA ILE A 108 10.02 5.53 0.15
C ILE A 108 11.17 6.22 0.91
N TYR A 109 10.85 6.96 1.99
CA TYR A 109 11.81 7.61 2.88
C TYR A 109 12.15 6.73 4.10
N GLU A 110 11.46 5.61 4.27
CA GLU A 110 11.59 4.73 5.44
C GLU A 110 12.28 3.42 5.12
N PHE A 111 11.97 2.84 3.96
CA PHE A 111 12.43 1.52 3.57
C PHE A 111 13.18 1.55 2.25
N GLU A 112 14.21 0.72 2.14
CA GLU A 112 14.93 0.48 0.90
C GLU A 112 15.15 -1.02 0.70
N PHE A 113 15.22 -1.47 -0.56
CA PHE A 113 15.67 -2.82 -0.90
C PHE A 113 17.16 -2.81 -1.24
N LYS A 114 17.99 -3.38 -0.36
CA LYS A 114 19.44 -3.35 -0.46
C LYS A 114 20.04 -4.71 -0.14
N ASN A 115 20.97 -5.17 -0.99
CA ASN A 115 21.66 -6.46 -0.83
C ASN A 115 20.69 -7.64 -0.63
N GLY A 116 19.61 -7.67 -1.41
CA GLY A 116 18.63 -8.75 -1.34
C GLY A 116 17.65 -8.66 -0.16
N LYS A 117 17.72 -7.61 0.66
CA LYS A 117 16.89 -7.46 1.87
C LYS A 117 16.19 -6.11 1.88
N ILE A 118 15.04 -6.04 2.54
CA ILE A 118 14.42 -4.76 2.89
C ILE A 118 15.04 -4.30 4.21
N THR A 119 15.47 -3.04 4.25
CA THR A 119 16.05 -2.42 5.44
C THR A 119 15.43 -1.05 5.67
N ARG A 120 15.38 -0.61 6.93
CA ARG A 120 15.05 0.79 7.23
C ARG A 120 16.19 1.71 6.86
N CYS A 121 15.85 2.89 6.36
CA CYS A 121 16.81 3.94 6.07
C CYS A 121 17.45 4.47 7.36
N SER A 122 18.69 4.93 7.23
CA SER A 122 19.47 5.44 8.38
C SER A 122 18.90 6.72 9.01
N SER A 123 18.18 7.53 8.24
CA SER A 123 17.52 8.76 8.70
C SER A 123 16.11 8.79 8.13
N TYR A 124 15.12 8.39 8.93
CA TYR A 124 13.71 8.45 8.55
C TYR A 124 12.86 9.12 9.63
N TYR A 125 11.76 9.70 9.19
CA TYR A 125 10.63 10.07 10.03
C TYR A 125 9.45 9.17 9.65
N PRO A 126 8.54 8.86 10.59
CA PRO A 126 7.31 8.14 10.30
C PRO A 126 6.59 8.76 9.08
N HIS A 127 6.30 7.95 8.07
CA HIS A 127 5.82 8.36 6.75
C HIS A 127 4.51 9.14 6.87
N ASP A 128 3.62 8.66 7.73
CA ASP A 128 2.32 9.22 8.04
C ASP A 128 2.45 10.59 8.71
N ALA A 129 3.31 10.72 9.73
CA ALA A 129 3.59 11.98 10.40
C ALA A 129 4.23 12.99 9.44
N LEU A 130 5.16 12.55 8.58
CA LEU A 130 5.85 13.42 7.64
C LEU A 130 4.89 13.96 6.57
N ILE A 131 4.08 13.11 5.92
CA ILE A 131 3.17 13.57 4.88
C ILE A 131 2.00 14.38 5.45
N SER A 132 1.39 13.92 6.55
CA SER A 132 0.25 14.60 7.15
C SER A 132 0.62 15.98 7.71
N SER A 133 1.80 16.13 8.31
CA SER A 133 2.27 17.43 8.79
C SER A 133 2.51 18.43 7.66
N ARG A 134 3.09 17.98 6.53
CA ARG A 134 3.25 18.84 5.34
C ARG A 134 1.90 19.26 4.76
N ILE A 135 0.96 18.32 4.59
CA ILE A 135 -0.38 18.62 4.09
C ILE A 135 -1.10 19.61 5.03
N LEU A 136 -0.96 19.44 6.35
CA LEU A 136 -1.59 20.31 7.33
C LEU A 136 -0.99 21.72 7.34
N ILE A 137 0.34 21.83 7.35
CA ILE A 137 1.06 23.09 7.57
C ILE A 137 1.27 23.87 6.27
N GLU A 138 1.68 23.18 5.21
CA GLU A 138 2.02 23.82 3.92
C GLU A 138 0.77 24.05 3.07
N ASP A 139 -0.15 23.09 3.01
CA ASP A 139 -1.30 23.14 2.10
C ASP A 139 -2.61 23.53 2.80
N GLY A 140 -2.71 23.33 4.12
CA GLY A 140 -3.91 23.64 4.89
C GLY A 140 -5.08 22.67 4.70
N GLU A 141 -4.87 21.50 4.06
CA GLU A 141 -5.91 20.47 3.87
C GLU A 141 -6.10 19.61 5.11
N ARG A 142 -6.77 20.19 6.11
CA ARG A 142 -6.99 19.57 7.43
C ARG A 142 -7.67 18.21 7.37
N ASP A 143 -8.71 18.06 6.54
CA ASP A 143 -9.47 16.81 6.46
C ASP A 143 -8.63 15.67 5.86
N LEU A 144 -7.78 15.97 4.88
CA LEU A 144 -6.87 14.99 4.28
C LEU A 144 -5.75 14.62 5.25
N ALA A 145 -5.11 15.61 5.90
CA ALA A 145 -4.09 15.35 6.91
C ALA A 145 -4.64 14.49 8.06
N LYS A 146 -5.85 14.82 8.56
CA LYS A 146 -6.53 14.04 9.59
C LYS A 146 -6.84 12.62 9.12
N CYS A 147 -7.37 12.47 7.90
CA CYS A 147 -7.67 11.15 7.35
C CYS A 147 -6.43 10.26 7.33
N ILE A 148 -5.30 10.76 6.81
CA ILE A 148 -4.05 9.99 6.75
C ILE A 148 -3.57 9.56 8.14
N ILE A 149 -3.63 10.44 9.15
CA ILE A 149 -3.21 10.10 10.52
C ILE A 149 -4.11 9.02 11.14
N GLU A 150 -5.42 9.09 10.88
CA GLU A 150 -6.39 8.15 11.45
C GLU A 150 -6.34 6.76 10.80
N VAL A 151 -5.93 6.64 9.53
CA VAL A 151 -5.87 5.36 8.78
C VAL A 151 -5.06 4.29 9.52
N HIS A 152 -3.95 4.67 10.14
CA HIS A 152 -3.03 3.76 10.83
C HIS A 152 -3.53 3.31 12.21
N GLY A 153 -4.71 3.75 12.64
CA GLY A 153 -5.39 3.22 13.84
C GLY A 153 -4.70 3.55 15.18
N TYR A 154 -3.69 4.42 15.20
CA TYR A 154 -3.11 4.95 16.44
C TYR A 154 -4.11 5.79 17.25
N TYR A 155 -5.13 6.31 16.57
CA TYR A 155 -6.23 7.10 17.12
C TYR A 155 -7.55 6.55 16.60
N ASP A 156 -8.65 6.84 17.30
CA ASP A 156 -9.98 6.49 16.82
C ASP A 156 -10.32 7.25 15.53
N TYR A 157 -11.10 6.59 14.66
CA TYR A 157 -11.63 7.21 13.46
C TYR A 157 -12.68 8.27 13.82
N THR A 158 -12.50 9.50 13.32
CA THR A 158 -13.46 10.60 13.55
C THR A 158 -14.25 11.00 12.30
N SER A 159 -13.96 10.37 11.15
CA SER A 159 -14.79 10.46 9.94
C SER A 159 -15.03 9.09 9.31
N ILE A 160 -16.09 9.01 8.49
CA ILE A 160 -16.40 7.79 7.74
C ILE A 160 -15.36 7.52 6.65
N GLU A 161 -14.76 8.57 6.09
CA GLU A 161 -13.67 8.47 5.12
C GLU A 161 -12.44 7.81 5.74
N SER A 162 -12.01 8.26 6.93
CA SER A 162 -10.87 7.65 7.64
C SER A 162 -11.14 6.18 7.98
N LEU A 163 -12.33 5.90 8.55
CA LEU A 163 -12.73 4.54 8.91
C LEU A 163 -12.68 3.61 7.69
N LEU A 164 -13.23 4.07 6.58
CA LEU A 164 -13.30 3.28 5.36
C LEU A 164 -11.90 2.99 4.80
N VAL A 165 -11.04 4.01 4.71
CA VAL A 165 -9.67 3.82 4.19
C VAL A 165 -8.88 2.92 5.13
N GLY A 166 -8.97 3.11 6.46
CA GLY A 166 -8.33 2.24 7.44
C GLY A 166 -8.83 0.79 7.42
N LEU A 167 -10.12 0.56 7.13
CA LEU A 167 -10.64 -0.80 6.92
C LEU A 167 -10.14 -1.42 5.60
N ALA A 168 -10.01 -0.61 4.54
CA ALA A 168 -9.47 -1.06 3.26
C ALA A 168 -7.99 -1.45 3.37
N ASP A 169 -7.21 -0.63 4.07
CA ASP A 169 -5.81 -0.88 4.42
C ASP A 169 -5.64 -2.21 5.17
N GLN A 170 -6.36 -2.38 6.27
CA GLN A 170 -6.33 -3.62 7.05
C GLN A 170 -6.74 -4.85 6.24
N TYR A 171 -7.75 -4.73 5.35
CA TYR A 171 -8.17 -5.83 4.50
C TYR A 171 -7.06 -6.24 3.53
N ASP A 172 -6.46 -5.28 2.83
CA ASP A 172 -5.37 -5.53 1.88
C ASP A 172 -4.16 -6.16 2.59
N ALA A 173 -3.74 -5.55 3.70
CA ALA A 173 -2.65 -6.03 4.53
C ALA A 173 -2.88 -7.50 4.96
N ARG A 174 -4.06 -7.81 5.51
CA ARG A 174 -4.41 -9.17 5.96
C ARG A 174 -4.45 -10.17 4.80
N PHE A 175 -5.02 -9.78 3.66
CA PHE A 175 -5.08 -10.62 2.48
C PHE A 175 -3.67 -10.99 2.01
N HIS A 176 -2.80 -10.01 1.83
CA HIS A 176 -1.46 -10.25 1.32
C HIS A 176 -0.55 -10.94 2.36
N GLU A 177 -0.60 -10.53 3.64
CA GLU A 177 0.15 -11.16 4.73
C GLU A 177 -0.12 -12.66 4.82
N THR A 178 -1.38 -13.08 4.66
CA THR A 178 -1.77 -14.50 4.67
C THR A 178 -1.04 -15.29 3.60
N ILE A 179 -0.96 -14.76 2.38
CA ILE A 179 -0.30 -15.40 1.24
C ILE A 179 1.22 -15.38 1.44
N GLN A 180 1.77 -14.21 1.78
CA GLN A 180 3.20 -14.03 1.96
C GLN A 180 3.75 -14.96 3.06
N SER A 181 3.06 -15.04 4.20
CA SER A 181 3.47 -15.90 5.30
C SER A 181 3.50 -17.38 4.90
N LYS A 182 2.54 -17.81 4.07
CA LYS A 182 2.54 -19.18 3.52
C LYS A 182 3.75 -19.44 2.61
N ILE A 183 4.08 -18.48 1.76
CA ILE A 183 5.27 -18.56 0.88
C ILE A 183 6.54 -18.58 1.72
N PHE A 184 6.66 -17.71 2.71
CA PHE A 184 7.85 -17.65 3.57
C PHE A 184 8.08 -18.98 4.30
N ASN A 185 7.04 -19.53 4.94
CA ASN A 185 7.13 -20.82 5.63
C ASN A 185 7.52 -21.98 4.69
N MET A 186 7.01 -21.97 3.45
CA MET A 186 7.37 -22.96 2.43
C MET A 186 8.86 -22.89 2.08
N LEU A 187 9.41 -21.67 1.91
CA LEU A 187 10.81 -21.46 1.57
C LEU A 187 11.74 -21.76 2.76
N GLU A 188 11.40 -21.29 3.96
CA GLU A 188 12.19 -21.50 5.17
C GLU A 188 12.36 -22.98 5.53
N ALA A 189 11.32 -23.79 5.36
CA ALA A 189 11.37 -25.23 5.62
C ALA A 189 12.41 -25.98 4.75
N THR A 190 12.96 -25.33 3.73
CA THR A 190 13.85 -25.95 2.75
C THR A 190 15.28 -25.41 2.77
N GLU A 191 15.54 -24.19 3.27
CA GLU A 191 16.80 -23.48 2.97
C GLU A 191 17.20 -22.40 4.00
N SER A 192 18.51 -22.10 4.11
CA SER A 192 19.11 -21.19 5.11
C SER A 192 19.08 -19.68 4.78
N GLN A 193 18.66 -19.28 3.58
CA GLN A 193 18.58 -17.87 3.11
C GLN A 193 17.13 -17.48 2.72
N SER A 194 16.17 -17.85 3.56
CA SER A 194 14.73 -17.79 3.25
C SER A 194 14.19 -16.39 2.94
N ILE A 195 14.69 -15.34 3.61
CA ILE A 195 14.20 -13.96 3.44
C ILE A 195 14.52 -13.39 2.05
N GLU A 196 15.75 -13.51 1.58
CA GLU A 196 16.14 -13.00 0.24
C GLU A 196 15.36 -13.75 -0.86
N LYS A 197 15.12 -15.05 -0.65
CA LYS A 197 14.32 -15.88 -1.55
C LYS A 197 12.85 -15.52 -1.51
N LEU A 198 12.29 -15.16 -0.36
CA LEU A 198 10.92 -14.66 -0.25
C LEU A 198 10.74 -13.45 -1.17
N TYR A 199 11.58 -12.44 -1.02
CA TYR A 199 11.49 -11.21 -1.80
C TYR A 199 11.66 -11.49 -3.29
N GLY A 200 12.63 -12.33 -3.66
CA GLY A 200 12.82 -12.77 -5.05
C GLY A 200 11.65 -13.59 -5.60
N TYR A 201 10.97 -14.40 -4.78
CA TYR A 201 9.81 -15.19 -5.18
C TYR A 201 8.58 -14.31 -5.39
N LEU A 202 8.31 -13.41 -4.45
CA LEU A 202 7.19 -12.46 -4.54
C LEU A 202 7.34 -11.54 -5.76
N LYS A 203 8.55 -11.00 -6.01
CA LYS A 203 8.86 -10.15 -7.16
C LYS A 203 8.63 -10.84 -8.51
N LYS A 204 8.78 -12.17 -8.59
CA LYS A 204 8.52 -12.94 -9.81
C LYS A 204 7.03 -13.08 -10.13
N GLY A 205 6.14 -12.82 -9.17
CA GLY A 205 4.68 -12.81 -9.39
C GLY A 205 4.05 -14.18 -9.70
N LYS A 206 4.79 -15.29 -9.65
CA LYS A 206 4.24 -16.64 -9.96
C LYS A 206 3.07 -17.03 -9.06
N TRP A 207 3.09 -16.59 -7.81
CA TRP A 207 2.03 -16.81 -6.82
C TRP A 207 0.69 -16.18 -7.20
N ARG A 208 0.65 -15.30 -8.21
CA ARG A 208 -0.59 -14.68 -8.70
C ARG A 208 -1.41 -15.60 -9.58
N ASP A 209 -0.81 -16.68 -10.10
CA ASP A 209 -1.56 -17.74 -10.76
C ASP A 209 -2.46 -18.43 -9.73
N LYS A 210 -3.75 -18.56 -10.05
CA LYS A 210 -4.74 -19.12 -9.11
C LYS A 210 -4.37 -20.53 -8.65
N LYS A 211 -3.92 -21.39 -9.57
CA LYS A 211 -3.63 -22.79 -9.26
C LYS A 211 -2.37 -22.88 -8.37
N GLU A 212 -1.34 -22.09 -8.69
CA GLU A 212 -0.16 -21.96 -7.85
C GLU A 212 -0.51 -21.45 -6.45
N LEU A 213 -1.33 -20.39 -6.36
CA LEU A 213 -1.77 -19.81 -5.10
C LEU A 213 -2.51 -20.84 -4.22
N GLU A 214 -3.48 -21.54 -4.80
CA GLU A 214 -4.24 -22.57 -4.10
C GLU A 214 -3.34 -23.73 -3.64
N ASN A 215 -2.28 -24.07 -4.38
CA ASN A 215 -1.30 -25.07 -3.96
C ASN A 215 -0.44 -24.56 -2.78
N ILE A 216 0.03 -23.31 -2.84
CA ILE A 216 0.73 -22.65 -1.74
C ILE A 216 -0.14 -22.67 -0.47
N MET A 217 -1.42 -22.33 -0.59
CA MET A 217 -2.36 -22.31 0.53
C MET A 217 -2.55 -23.69 1.18
N LYS A 218 -2.58 -24.77 0.38
CA LYS A 218 -2.72 -26.16 0.85
C LYS A 218 -1.45 -26.71 1.49
N THR A 219 -0.29 -26.06 1.30
CA THR A 219 0.97 -26.53 1.86
C THR A 219 0.89 -26.52 3.39
N LEU A 220 0.98 -27.71 3.99
CA LEU A 220 0.91 -27.92 5.44
C LEU A 220 2.19 -27.35 6.07
N ILE A 221 2.02 -26.35 6.94
CA ILE A 221 3.13 -25.77 7.71
C ILE A 221 3.43 -26.74 8.86
N LYS A 222 4.65 -27.30 8.92
CA LYS A 222 5.06 -28.23 9.99
C LYS A 222 5.32 -27.57 11.35
N ASN A 223 5.33 -26.24 11.43
CA ASN A 223 5.36 -25.47 12.67
C ASN A 223 4.65 -24.11 12.45
N PRO A 224 3.35 -23.98 12.78
CA PRO A 224 2.74 -22.66 12.82
C PRO A 224 3.46 -21.84 13.91
N LEU A 225 3.95 -20.65 13.56
CA LEU A 225 4.37 -19.65 14.53
C LEU A 225 3.19 -19.43 15.49
N ARG A 226 3.45 -19.66 16.78
CA ARG A 226 2.57 -19.31 17.89
C ARG A 226 2.65 -17.82 18.16
#